data_AF-A0A531MFQ9-F1
#
_entry.id   AF-A0A531MFQ9-F1
#
_cell.length_a   1.000
_cell.length_b   1.000
_cell.length_c   1.000
_cell.angle_alpha   90.00
_cell.angle_beta   90.00
_cell.angle_gamma   90.00
#
_symmetry.space_group_name_H-M   'P 1'
#
loop_
_entity.id
_entity.type
_entity.pdbx_description
1 polymer ?
#
loop_
_entity_poly.entity_id
_entity_poly.type
_entity_poly.pdbx_seq_one_letter_code
_entity_poly.pdbx_strand_id
1 'polypeptide(L)' 'EARNLDASGTGLGLSIARDIARSHGGDITLDDSPMGGLRAVIKVPA' A
#
# COMPACT_ATOMS: atom_id res chain seq x y z
N GLU A 1 -2.98 16.39 13.81
CA GLU A 1 -1.65 16.25 13.18
C GLU A 1 -1.57 14.94 12.42
N ALA A 2 -1.39 15.03 11.10
CA ALA A 2 -1.12 13.88 10.24
C ALA A 2 0.29 13.37 10.56
N ARG A 3 0.39 12.26 11.29
CA ARG A 3 1.68 11.63 11.58
C ARG A 3 1.99 10.63 10.46
N ASN A 4 2.98 11.00 9.64
CA ASN A 4 3.74 10.15 8.74
C ASN A 4 2.98 9.51 7.57
N LEU A 5 2.74 10.32 6.54
CA LEU A 5 3.00 9.89 5.16
C LEU A 5 4.52 9.83 4.91
N ASP A 6 5.25 9.09 5.75
CA ASP A 6 6.64 8.77 5.46
C ASP A 6 6.64 7.71 4.36
N ALA A 7 6.79 8.21 3.15
CA ALA A 7 6.93 7.48 1.90
C ALA A 7 8.20 6.61 1.83
N SER A 8 8.70 6.10 2.95
CA SER A 8 9.82 5.16 3.00
C SER A 8 9.40 3.93 3.80
N GLY A 9 8.87 2.95 3.08
CA GLY A 9 8.51 1.64 3.63
C GLY A 9 9.74 0.87 4.09
N THR A 10 10.07 0.96 5.38
CA THR A 10 11.10 0.11 6.01
C THR A 10 10.56 -0.76 7.15
N GLY A 11 9.28 -0.63 7.56
CA GLY A 11 8.77 -1.32 8.77
C GLY A 11 7.71 -2.40 8.58
N LEU A 12 6.91 -2.37 7.50
CA LEU A 12 5.71 -3.24 7.37
C LEU A 12 5.70 -4.11 6.11
N GLY A 13 6.76 -4.07 5.30
CA GLY A 13 6.82 -4.80 4.03
C GLY A 13 5.93 -4.27 2.91
N LEU A 14 5.24 -3.14 3.11
CA LEU A 14 4.31 -2.56 2.12
C LEU A 14 5.02 -2.02 0.87
N SER A 15 6.24 -1.51 1.01
CA SER A 15 7.09 -1.13 -0.13
C SER A 15 7.42 -2.35 -0.99
N ILE A 16 7.89 -3.43 -0.35
CA ILE A 16 8.19 -4.71 -1.02
C ILE A 16 6.94 -5.26 -1.71
N ALA A 17 5.79 -5.28 -1.02
CA ALA A 17 4.54 -5.75 -1.59
C ALA A 17 4.12 -4.92 -2.81
N ARG A 18 4.29 -3.59 -2.76
CA ARG A 18 3.99 -2.70 -3.87
C ARG A 18 4.92 -2.93 -5.05
N ASP A 19 6.22 -3.11 -4.80
CA ASP A 19 7.21 -3.40 -5.83
C ASP A 19 6.90 -4.73 -6.54
N ILE A 20 6.52 -5.76 -5.79
CA ILE A 20 6.07 -7.05 -6.34
C ILE A 20 4.80 -6.87 -7.17
N ALA A 21 3.79 -6.16 -6.67
CA ALA A 21 2.56 -5.95 -7.43
C ALA A 21 2.85 -5.25 -8.77
N ARG A 22 3.70 -4.22 -8.75
CA ARG A 22 4.11 -3.47 -9.96
C ARG A 22 4.93 -4.31 -10.93
N SER A 23 5.81 -5.18 -10.44
CA SER A 23 6.57 -6.08 -11.32
C SER A 23 5.65 -7.06 -12.07
N HIS A 24 4.45 -7.32 -11.56
CA HIS A 24 3.44 -8.17 -12.18
C HIS A 24 2.36 -7.37 -12.95
N GLY A 25 2.60 -6.08 -13.21
CA GLY A 25 1.64 -5.22 -13.94
C GLY A 25 0.43 -4.76 -13.10
N GLY A 26 0.46 -4.99 -11.79
CA GLY A 26 -0.51 -4.51 -10.82
C GLY A 26 -0.06 -3.25 -10.08
N ASP A 27 -0.80 -2.87 -9.04
CA ASP A 27 -0.39 -1.84 -8.07
C ASP A 27 -1.07 -2.07 -6.72
N ILE A 28 -0.51 -1.45 -5.68
CA ILE A 28 -1.12 -1.37 -4.35
C ILE A 28 -1.36 0.10 -4.00
N THR A 29 -2.58 0.40 -3.56
CA THR A 29 -2.95 1.69 -2.98
C THR A 29 -3.36 1.53 -1.53
N LEU A 30 -3.11 2.59 -0.76
CA LEU A 30 -3.43 2.67 0.67
C LEU A 30 -4.41 3.81 0.87
N ASP A 31 -5.43 3.58 1.68
CA ASP A 31 -6.48 4.54 1.98
C ASP A 31 -6.98 4.37 3.42
N ASP A 32 -7.73 5.34 3.91
CA ASP A 32 -8.40 5.25 5.18
C ASP A 32 -9.54 4.22 5.11
N SER A 33 -9.64 3.37 6.13
CA SER A 33 -10.73 2.42 6.24
C SER A 33 -11.94 3.07 6.91
N PRO A 34 -13.17 2.92 6.38
CA PRO A 34 -14.40 3.39 7.03
C PRO A 34 -14.69 2.65 8.34
N MET A 35 -14.02 1.53 8.60
CA MET A 35 -14.08 0.81 9.89
C MET A 35 -13.00 1.30 10.88
N GLY A 36 -12.23 2.33 10.51
CA GLY A 36 -11.01 2.72 11.21
C GLY A 36 -9.79 1.90 10.76
N GLY A 37 -8.60 2.49 10.90
CA GLY A 37 -7.34 1.87 10.49
C GLY A 37 -7.08 1.98 8.98
N LEU A 38 -6.26 1.06 8.46
CA LEU A 38 -5.74 1.09 7.09
C LEU A 38 -6.53 0.17 6.16
N ARG A 39 -6.92 0.68 4.99
CA ARG A 39 -7.37 -0.12 3.84
C ARG A 39 -6.24 -0.21 2.83
N ALA A 40 -5.91 -1.44 2.42
CA ALA A 40 -5.01 -1.69 1.29
C ALA A 40 -5.79 -2.31 0.14
N VAL A 41 -5.64 -1.76 -1.07
CA VAL A 41 -6.29 -2.26 -2.28
C VAL A 41 -5.21 -2.73 -3.24
N ILE A 42 -5.35 -3.97 -3.73
CA ILE A 42 -4.45 -4.58 -4.71
C ILE A 42 -5.21 -4.71 -6.03
N LYS A 43 -4.64 -4.14 -7.10
CA LYS A 43 -5.12 -4.34 -8.46
C LYS A 43 -4.12 -5.21 -9.21
N VAL A 44 -4.60 -6.27 -9.83
CA VAL A 44 -3.81 -7.17 -10.69
C VAL A 44 -4.40 -7.22 -12.11
N PRO A 45 -3.60 -7.51 -13.14
CA PRO A 45 -4.11 -7.83 -14.48
C PRO A 45 -5.07 -9.03 -14.46
N ALA A 46 -5.95 -9.10 -15.47
CA ALA A 46 -6.94 -10.17 -15.63
C ALA A 46 -6.33 -11.49 -16.12
#